data_AF-T1I9I9-F1
#
_entry.id   AF-T1I9I9-F1
#
_cell.length_a   1.000
_cell.length_b   1.000
_cell.length_c   1.000
_cell.angle_alpha   90.00
_cell.angle_beta   90.00
_cell.angle_gamma   90.00
#
_symmetry.space_group_name_H-M   'P 1'
#
loop_
_entity.id
_entity.type
_entity.pdbx_description
1 polymer ?
#
loop_
_entity_poly.entity_id
_entity_poly.type
_entity_poly.pdbx_seq_one_letter_code
_entity_poly.pdbx_strand_id
1 'polypeptide(L)'
;EDLIFKFILHSMVPLRVVEDPYFINLINNLRGEVISRRTLCRRVDAFFDTQILKIKEFLKMAKFIFGPGKIEQNLRRKSVAIACRRFKNDHTFDRIAKLLSDINSEFGLNHQKVIATVTDNASSFVKAFEFGVNTQNINIVEEDCTGCEGTDETETDTGEESEDEDSDHVELPNHMRCCAHTICLCVSADVEKLLKSNKELSKIHFNTIRKCNILWRQNRPKTSEIILNLLGHTLSKPGETRWNSLNDSLKQILKIKDKNAALFKALNIKDPLKEDEYIYLQEYVDCTTPFAEALDVMQGEHYTYYGTALPCLLSLKKKMQRLSEREWVFCSPLPEALLLSLNTRFKKFFEFTSAESEIAVVAALSNPRFKNKWLSCVLTEWHDRLLRLFKEAVQVEVTLTKNSANKNGLQQFNGIESFNDFFDFGSPNQTLSSPTADIQIVYFFNDSDENLLMLERYPEIKKVFIKFNTPLPSAAPVERLFSYASMTNKPKSNKLSDKTFEKRVLLKANMQLG
;
A
#
# COMPACT_ATOMS: atom_id res chain seq x y z
N GLU A 1 -25.13 -11.26 -33.46
CA GLU A 1 -24.76 -12.34 -32.51
C GLU A 1 -23.84 -13.38 -33.16
N ASP A 2 -24.21 -13.95 -34.31
CA ASP A 2 -23.45 -15.04 -34.96
C ASP A 2 -22.00 -14.69 -35.36
N LEU A 3 -21.72 -13.43 -35.73
CA LEU A 3 -20.37 -12.93 -36.00
C LEU A 3 -19.49 -12.84 -34.74
N ILE A 4 -20.09 -12.43 -33.62
CA ILE A 4 -19.40 -12.33 -32.33
C ILE A 4 -19.05 -13.74 -31.84
N PHE A 5 -20.00 -14.67 -31.94
CA PHE A 5 -19.79 -16.08 -31.63
C PHE A 5 -18.63 -16.69 -32.44
N LYS A 6 -18.64 -16.52 -33.77
CA LYS A 6 -17.57 -17.00 -34.66
C LYS A 6 -16.22 -16.37 -34.32
N PHE A 7 -16.16 -15.07 -34.06
CA PHE A 7 -14.92 -14.39 -33.66
C PHE A 7 -14.35 -14.91 -32.35
N ILE A 8 -15.20 -15.07 -31.33
CA ILE A 8 -14.79 -15.55 -30.01
C ILE A 8 -14.25 -16.98 -30.09
N LEU A 9 -14.95 -17.87 -30.79
CA LEU A 9 -14.51 -19.26 -30.96
C LEU A 9 -13.23 -19.37 -31.80
N HIS A 10 -13.18 -18.70 -32.95
CA HIS A 10 -12.02 -18.79 -33.84
C HIS A 10 -10.77 -18.15 -33.22
N SER A 11 -10.92 -16.98 -32.58
CA SER A 11 -9.80 -16.21 -32.03
C SER A 11 -9.46 -16.60 -30.59
N MET A 12 -10.21 -17.54 -30.00
CA MET A 12 -10.02 -18.01 -28.62
C MET A 12 -9.98 -16.88 -27.59
N VAL A 13 -10.82 -15.86 -27.79
CA VAL A 13 -10.94 -14.70 -26.90
C VAL A 13 -11.74 -15.12 -25.66
N PRO A 14 -11.37 -14.67 -24.44
CA PRO A 14 -12.15 -14.98 -23.25
C PRO A 14 -13.62 -14.55 -23.38
N LEU A 15 -14.56 -15.41 -23.00
CA LEU A 15 -16.00 -15.15 -23.15
C LEU A 15 -16.44 -13.84 -22.51
N ARG A 16 -15.84 -13.47 -21.37
CA ARG A 16 -16.06 -12.18 -20.67
C ARG A 16 -15.82 -10.93 -21.52
N VAL A 17 -15.21 -11.03 -22.71
CA VAL A 17 -14.98 -9.89 -23.59
C VAL A 17 -16.28 -9.22 -24.03
N VAL A 18 -17.40 -9.96 -24.10
CA VAL A 18 -18.70 -9.39 -24.50
C VAL A 18 -19.27 -8.43 -23.45
N GLU A 19 -18.79 -8.53 -22.21
CA GLU A 19 -19.15 -7.68 -21.09
C GLU A 19 -18.18 -6.48 -20.95
N ASP A 20 -17.09 -6.44 -21.73
CA ASP A 20 -16.11 -5.36 -21.66
C ASP A 20 -16.73 -4.06 -22.22
N PRO A 21 -16.74 -2.95 -21.46
CA PRO A 21 -17.35 -1.70 -21.89
C PRO A 21 -16.78 -1.16 -23.22
N TYR A 22 -15.49 -1.39 -23.48
CA TYR A 22 -14.86 -0.96 -24.73
C TYR A 22 -15.27 -1.85 -25.90
N PHE A 23 -15.47 -3.15 -25.68
CA PHE A 23 -16.00 -4.06 -26.71
C PHE A 23 -17.44 -3.71 -27.05
N ILE A 24 -18.30 -3.50 -26.04
CA ILE A 24 -19.70 -3.07 -26.25
C ILE A 24 -19.74 -1.75 -27.04
N ASN A 25 -18.94 -0.76 -26.62
CA ASN A 25 -18.86 0.53 -27.27
C ASN A 25 -18.34 0.41 -28.72
N LEU A 26 -17.34 -0.45 -28.95
CA LEU A 26 -16.82 -0.77 -30.28
C LEU A 26 -17.92 -1.33 -31.19
N ILE A 27 -18.68 -2.33 -30.73
CA ILE A 27 -19.77 -2.93 -31.52
C ILE A 27 -20.88 -1.92 -31.82
N ASN A 28 -21.26 -1.11 -30.84
CA ASN A 28 -22.33 -0.12 -31.01
C ASN A 28 -21.96 1.03 -31.96
N ASN A 29 -20.67 1.36 -32.06
CA ASN A 29 -20.19 2.52 -32.83
C ASN A 29 -19.38 2.16 -34.08
N LEU A 30 -19.23 0.87 -34.40
CA LEU A 30 -18.50 0.48 -35.61
C LEU A 30 -19.31 0.84 -36.87
N ARG A 31 -18.84 1.84 -37.61
CA ARG A 31 -19.41 2.23 -38.92
C ARG A 31 -18.33 2.41 -40.00
N GLY A 32 -17.23 1.63 -39.96
CA GLY A 32 -16.11 1.81 -40.89
C GLY A 32 -15.13 0.65 -40.99
N GLU A 33 -14.06 0.86 -41.76
CA GLU A 33 -13.00 -0.13 -42.02
C GLU A 33 -12.16 -0.45 -40.78
N VAL A 34 -11.80 -1.72 -40.64
CA VAL A 34 -10.91 -2.19 -39.56
C VAL A 34 -9.49 -1.71 -39.83
N ILE A 35 -8.89 -1.01 -38.86
CA ILE A 35 -7.52 -0.52 -38.99
C ILE A 35 -6.50 -1.67 -39.04
N SER A 36 -5.45 -1.50 -39.84
CA SER A 36 -4.34 -2.47 -39.89
C SER A 36 -3.58 -2.55 -38.56
N ARG A 37 -2.89 -3.67 -38.32
CA ARG A 37 -1.96 -3.83 -37.18
C ARG A 37 -0.95 -2.69 -37.10
N ARG A 38 -0.38 -2.26 -38.23
CA ARG A 38 0.61 -1.17 -38.28
C ARG A 38 -0.01 0.17 -37.86
N THR A 39 -1.23 0.46 -38.32
CA THR A 39 -1.97 1.66 -37.93
C THR A 39 -2.31 1.65 -36.44
N LEU A 40 -2.73 0.51 -35.90
CA LEU A 40 -3.00 0.35 -34.47
C LEU A 40 -1.74 0.57 -33.63
N CYS A 41 -0.60 -0.02 -34.01
CA CYS A 41 0.68 0.21 -33.33
C CYS A 41 1.03 1.70 -33.29
N ARG A 42 0.95 2.41 -34.42
CA ARG A 42 1.23 3.86 -34.47
C ARG A 42 0.29 4.67 -33.59
N ARG A 43 -1.00 4.32 -33.52
CA ARG A 43 -1.96 4.98 -32.62
C ARG A 43 -1.65 4.73 -31.15
N VAL A 44 -1.27 3.50 -30.81
CA VAL A 44 -0.82 3.16 -29.44
C VAL A 44 0.43 3.95 -29.07
N ASP A 45 1.37 4.13 -30.00
CA ASP A 45 2.57 4.92 -29.78
C ASP A 45 2.24 6.40 -29.54
N ALA A 46 1.46 7.02 -30.42
CA ALA A 46 1.05 8.41 -30.28
C ALA A 46 0.22 8.65 -29.00
N PHE A 47 -0.64 7.70 -28.63
CA PHE A 47 -1.41 7.77 -27.39
C PHE A 47 -0.52 7.66 -26.16
N PHE A 48 0.51 6.79 -26.20
CA PHE A 48 1.50 6.71 -25.13
C PHE A 48 2.26 8.03 -24.95
N ASP A 49 2.75 8.64 -26.03
CA ASP A 49 3.47 9.90 -25.94
C ASP A 49 2.59 11.01 -25.35
N THR A 50 1.32 11.06 -25.76
CA THR A 50 0.32 11.98 -25.20
C THR A 50 0.09 11.73 -23.70
N GLN A 51 -0.03 10.46 -23.29
CA GLN A 51 -0.21 10.08 -21.88
C GLN A 51 1.01 10.44 -21.03
N ILE A 52 2.23 10.26 -21.53
CA ILE A 52 3.45 10.66 -20.83
C ILE A 52 3.47 12.18 -20.59
N LEU A 53 3.07 12.99 -21.57
CA LEU A 53 2.96 14.45 -21.39
C LEU A 53 1.93 14.81 -20.30
N LYS A 54 0.73 14.22 -20.35
CA LYS A 54 -0.30 14.40 -19.31
C LYS A 54 0.22 14.02 -17.91
N ILE A 55 0.97 12.94 -17.80
CA ILE A 55 1.58 12.49 -16.53
C ILE A 55 2.61 13.51 -16.03
N LYS A 56 3.49 14.01 -16.91
CA LYS A 56 4.47 15.03 -16.55
C LYS A 56 3.79 16.32 -16.05
N GLU A 57 2.72 16.76 -16.71
CA GLU A 57 1.93 17.91 -16.23
C GLU A 57 1.27 17.63 -14.87
N PHE A 58 0.65 16.45 -14.74
CA PHE A 58 0.00 16.03 -13.50
C PHE A 58 0.94 16.03 -12.30
N LEU A 59 2.18 15.55 -12.49
CA LEU A 59 3.23 15.53 -11.47
C LEU A 59 3.80 16.93 -11.23
N LYS A 60 3.98 17.75 -12.29
CA LYS A 60 4.47 19.13 -12.15
C LYS A 60 3.57 20.01 -11.27
N MET A 61 2.25 19.83 -11.35
CA MET A 61 1.28 20.61 -10.58
C MET A 61 1.16 20.20 -9.10
N ALA A 62 1.79 19.09 -8.69
CA ALA A 62 1.69 18.60 -7.33
C ALA A 62 2.67 19.34 -6.40
N LYS A 63 2.17 19.88 -5.29
CA LYS A 63 3.01 20.43 -4.22
C LYS A 63 3.79 19.33 -3.49
N PHE A 64 3.20 18.15 -3.42
CA PHE A 64 3.63 17.02 -2.61
C PHE A 64 3.40 15.73 -3.40
N ILE A 65 4.45 14.95 -3.60
CA ILE A 65 4.40 13.68 -4.33
C ILE A 65 4.97 12.59 -3.44
N PHE A 66 4.34 11.42 -3.44
CA PHE A 66 4.89 10.21 -2.83
C PHE A 66 4.92 9.10 -3.87
N GLY A 67 6.11 8.58 -4.18
CA GLY A 67 6.31 7.82 -5.42
C GLY A 67 5.73 8.59 -6.61
N PRO A 68 4.80 8.04 -7.40
CA PRO A 68 4.08 8.76 -8.45
C PRO A 68 2.62 9.12 -8.07
N GLY A 69 2.31 9.33 -6.79
CA GLY A 69 0.96 9.65 -6.31
C GLY A 69 0.84 10.98 -5.57
N LYS A 70 -0.36 11.56 -5.57
CA LYS A 70 -0.72 12.75 -4.78
C LYS A 70 -2.16 12.67 -4.23
N ILE A 71 -2.44 13.48 -3.22
CA ILE A 71 -3.82 13.78 -2.79
C ILE A 71 -4.22 15.13 -3.40
N GLU A 72 -5.36 15.16 -4.09
CA GLU A 72 -5.91 16.39 -4.68
C GLU A 72 -6.66 17.24 -3.65
N GLN A 73 -7.03 18.46 -4.02
CA GLN A 73 -7.78 19.37 -3.14
C GLN A 73 -9.16 18.83 -2.73
N ASN A 74 -9.76 17.95 -3.55
CA ASN A 74 -10.99 17.22 -3.21
C ASN A 74 -10.74 16.02 -2.28
N LEU A 75 -9.54 15.91 -1.72
CA LEU A 75 -9.09 14.86 -0.79
C LEU A 75 -9.03 13.46 -1.39
N ARG A 76 -9.25 13.31 -2.70
CA ARG A 76 -9.10 12.04 -3.40
C ARG A 76 -7.65 11.81 -3.76
N ARG A 77 -7.18 10.59 -3.53
CA ARG A 77 -5.87 10.13 -3.99
C ARG A 77 -5.92 9.86 -5.49
N LYS A 78 -4.89 10.32 -6.20
CA LYS A 78 -4.59 9.90 -7.57
C LYS A 78 -3.17 9.39 -7.65
N SER A 79 -3.00 8.27 -8.34
CA SER A 79 -1.72 7.62 -8.54
C SER A 79 -1.55 7.32 -10.02
N VAL A 80 -0.33 7.47 -10.52
CA VAL A 80 0.00 7.20 -11.93
C VAL A 80 1.17 6.23 -11.98
N ALA A 81 1.18 5.26 -12.87
CA ALA A 81 2.35 4.42 -13.08
C ALA A 81 3.31 5.17 -14.02
N ILE A 82 4.59 5.30 -13.64
CA ILE A 82 5.58 6.04 -14.45
C ILE A 82 6.59 5.14 -15.15
N ALA A 83 6.89 3.97 -14.59
CA ALA A 83 7.84 3.02 -15.15
C ALA A 83 7.49 1.57 -14.79
N CYS A 84 7.87 0.63 -15.65
CA CYS A 84 7.83 -0.82 -15.42
C CYS A 84 8.97 -1.46 -16.24
N ARG A 85 10.20 -1.32 -15.74
CA ARG A 85 11.43 -1.71 -16.45
C ARG A 85 11.91 -3.08 -16.03
N ARG A 86 12.43 -3.83 -16.99
CA ARG A 86 13.14 -5.08 -16.71
C ARG A 86 14.52 -4.75 -16.16
N PHE A 87 14.78 -5.14 -14.92
CA PHE A 87 16.11 -5.14 -14.35
C PHE A 87 16.87 -6.39 -14.82
N LYS A 88 18.12 -6.23 -15.27
CA LYS A 88 18.95 -7.33 -15.80
C LYS A 88 20.20 -7.47 -14.95
N ASN A 89 20.71 -8.69 -14.80
CA ASN A 89 21.88 -9.03 -13.99
C ASN A 89 21.64 -8.72 -12.49
N ASP A 90 22.71 -8.66 -11.71
CA ASP A 90 22.62 -8.61 -10.24
C ASP A 90 21.92 -7.35 -9.73
N HIS A 91 21.09 -7.53 -8.71
CA HIS A 91 20.27 -6.48 -8.10
C HIS A 91 21.03 -5.75 -7.00
N THR A 92 22.20 -5.18 -7.34
CA THR A 92 23.01 -4.38 -6.43
C THR A 92 22.34 -3.03 -6.13
N PHE A 93 22.61 -2.48 -4.94
CA PHE A 93 21.92 -1.30 -4.44
C PHE A 93 22.24 -0.02 -5.26
N ASP A 94 23.48 0.13 -5.71
CA ASP A 94 23.96 1.23 -6.55
C ASP A 94 23.23 1.29 -7.91
N ARG A 95 23.05 0.13 -8.55
CA ARG A 95 22.34 0.02 -9.84
C ARG A 95 20.85 0.30 -9.69
N ILE A 96 20.26 -0.12 -8.58
CA ILE A 96 18.86 0.21 -8.24
C ILE A 96 18.72 1.72 -8.06
N ALA A 97 19.62 2.35 -7.29
CA ALA A 97 19.59 3.78 -7.04
C ALA A 97 19.72 4.60 -8.33
N LYS A 98 20.68 4.24 -9.19
CA LYS A 98 20.87 4.86 -10.49
C LYS A 98 19.62 4.76 -11.37
N LEU A 99 19.02 3.57 -11.47
CA LEU A 99 17.82 3.40 -12.27
C LEU A 99 16.62 4.21 -11.73
N LEU A 100 16.45 4.29 -10.41
CA LEU A 100 15.38 5.07 -9.80
C LEU A 100 15.58 6.58 -10.04
N SER A 101 16.82 7.07 -9.95
CA SER A 101 17.14 8.47 -10.24
C SER A 101 16.94 8.82 -11.71
N ASP A 102 17.32 7.93 -12.63
CA ASP A 102 17.07 8.11 -14.07
C ASP A 102 15.56 8.24 -14.35
N ILE A 103 14.76 7.33 -13.77
CA ILE A 103 13.29 7.37 -13.89
C ILE A 103 12.74 8.68 -13.31
N ASN A 104 13.17 9.08 -12.12
CA ASN A 104 12.70 10.32 -11.50
C ASN A 104 13.03 11.55 -12.35
N SER A 105 14.25 11.60 -12.88
CA SER A 105 14.74 12.66 -13.75
C SER A 105 13.93 12.76 -15.05
N GLU A 106 13.57 11.63 -15.67
CA GLU A 106 12.72 11.60 -16.88
C GLU A 106 11.36 12.31 -16.70
N PHE A 107 10.83 12.31 -15.48
CA PHE A 107 9.54 12.93 -15.12
C PHE A 107 9.68 14.27 -14.37
N GLY A 108 10.90 14.80 -14.22
CA GLY A 108 11.14 16.06 -13.51
C GLY A 108 10.83 15.97 -12.00
N LEU A 109 10.97 14.78 -11.43
CA LEU A 109 10.85 14.51 -10.01
C LEU A 109 12.24 14.67 -9.38
N ASN A 110 12.39 15.68 -8.52
CA ASN A 110 13.61 15.91 -7.75
C ASN A 110 13.35 15.65 -6.25
N HIS A 111 14.43 15.58 -5.46
CA HIS A 111 14.38 15.30 -4.02
C HIS A 111 13.46 16.26 -3.24
N GLN A 112 13.29 17.49 -3.73
CA GLN A 112 12.43 18.50 -3.10
C GLN A 112 10.92 18.27 -3.32
N LYS A 113 10.53 17.56 -4.39
CA LYS A 113 9.11 17.30 -4.71
C LYS A 113 8.62 15.96 -4.18
N VAL A 114 9.51 14.98 -4.10
CA VAL A 114 9.18 13.63 -3.61
C VAL A 114 9.36 13.60 -2.10
N ILE A 115 8.26 13.54 -1.36
CA ILE A 115 8.26 13.50 0.11
C ILE A 115 8.90 12.22 0.61
N ALA A 116 8.55 11.09 0.00
CA ALA A 116 9.10 9.79 0.31
C ALA A 116 8.78 8.76 -0.79
N THR A 117 9.48 7.63 -0.71
CA THR A 117 9.29 6.42 -1.51
C THR A 117 9.08 5.22 -0.58
N VAL A 118 8.08 4.38 -0.84
CA VAL A 118 7.93 3.08 -0.18
C VAL A 118 8.36 1.95 -1.10
N THR A 119 9.22 1.09 -0.59
CA THR A 119 9.60 -0.17 -1.22
C THR A 119 9.27 -1.35 -0.30
N ASP A 120 9.43 -2.57 -0.79
CA ASP A 120 9.57 -3.71 0.11
C ASP A 120 10.83 -3.56 0.97
N ASN A 121 10.93 -4.35 2.04
CA ASN A 121 12.05 -4.27 2.97
C ASN A 121 13.24 -5.13 2.51
N ALA A 122 13.39 -5.39 1.21
CA ALA A 122 14.53 -6.15 0.72
C ALA A 122 15.82 -5.34 0.93
N SER A 123 16.89 -6.03 1.33
CA SER A 123 18.15 -5.42 1.74
C SER A 123 18.76 -4.51 0.66
N SER A 124 18.66 -4.89 -0.62
CA SER A 124 19.15 -4.07 -1.74
C SER A 124 18.43 -2.73 -1.86
N PHE A 125 17.11 -2.67 -1.62
CA PHE A 125 16.38 -1.39 -1.63
C PHE A 125 16.71 -0.56 -0.41
N VAL A 126 16.75 -1.16 0.78
CA VAL A 126 17.08 -0.44 2.02
C VAL A 126 18.46 0.22 1.90
N LYS A 127 19.48 -0.53 1.45
CA LYS A 127 20.82 0.01 1.19
C LYS A 127 20.81 1.11 0.12
N ALA A 128 20.08 0.94 -0.98
CA ALA A 128 20.04 1.93 -2.06
C ALA A 128 19.56 3.30 -1.58
N PHE A 129 18.62 3.32 -0.64
CA PHE A 129 18.11 4.55 -0.05
C PHE A 129 18.90 5.02 1.19
N GLU A 130 19.59 4.15 1.92
CA GLU A 130 20.45 4.55 3.05
C GLU A 130 21.74 5.26 2.56
N PHE A 131 22.37 4.76 1.49
CA PHE A 131 23.59 5.36 0.93
C PHE A 131 23.33 6.58 0.03
N GLY A 132 22.07 6.83 -0.37
CA GLY A 132 21.68 7.92 -1.27
C GLY A 132 21.10 9.16 -0.58
N VAL A 133 21.18 9.29 0.75
CA VAL A 133 20.58 10.42 1.48
C VAL A 133 21.65 11.41 1.93
N ASN A 134 21.53 12.65 1.48
CA ASN A 134 22.32 13.79 1.95
C ASN A 134 21.60 14.47 3.14
N THR A 135 22.19 14.43 4.32
CA THR A 135 21.65 14.89 5.62
C THR A 135 21.42 16.41 5.72
N GLN A 136 21.62 17.18 4.65
CA GLN A 136 21.64 18.64 4.73
C GLN A 136 20.28 19.35 4.71
N ASN A 137 19.14 18.66 4.63
CA ASN A 137 17.80 19.31 4.67
C ASN A 137 16.87 18.89 5.82
N ILE A 138 17.33 18.06 6.75
CA ILE A 138 16.65 17.82 8.03
C ILE A 138 17.74 17.60 9.09
N ASN A 139 17.70 18.35 10.21
CA ASN A 139 18.53 18.09 11.39
C ASN A 139 18.20 16.69 11.95
N ILE A 140 18.83 15.65 11.41
CA ILE A 140 18.74 14.28 11.90
C ILE A 140 20.16 13.87 12.26
N VAL A 141 20.37 13.66 13.55
CA VAL A 141 21.58 13.09 14.12
C VAL A 141 21.63 11.63 13.67
N GLU A 142 22.76 11.23 13.06
CA GLU A 142 23.09 9.84 12.73
C GLU A 142 23.07 8.98 13.99
N GLU A 143 22.56 7.74 13.92
CA GLU A 143 22.96 6.70 14.86
C GLU A 143 22.66 5.28 14.32
N ASP A 144 23.64 4.41 14.55
CA ASP A 144 23.87 3.10 13.96
C ASP A 144 22.70 2.09 14.09
N CYS A 145 22.42 1.40 12.98
CA CYS A 145 21.62 0.18 12.99
C CYS A 145 22.51 -1.05 13.20
N THR A 146 23.03 -1.25 14.40
CA THR A 146 23.52 -2.56 14.83
C THR A 146 22.36 -3.38 15.40
N GLY A 147 21.88 -4.36 14.63
CA GLY A 147 20.82 -5.26 15.09
C GLY A 147 20.03 -5.96 14.01
N CYS A 148 20.70 -6.69 13.12
CA CYS A 148 20.05 -7.70 12.29
C CYS A 148 21.00 -8.88 12.07
N GLU A 149 21.21 -9.70 13.09
CA GLU A 149 21.66 -11.07 12.87
C GLU A 149 20.45 -11.96 12.59
N GLY A 150 20.51 -12.62 11.42
CA GLY A 150 19.51 -13.54 10.91
C GLY A 150 20.03 -14.18 9.64
N THR A 151 20.81 -15.24 9.83
CA THR A 151 21.35 -16.21 8.85
C THR A 151 20.37 -16.62 7.75
N ASP A 152 20.71 -16.40 6.48
CA ASP A 152 21.36 -17.39 5.59
C ASP A 152 21.33 -16.87 4.14
N GLU A 153 22.50 -16.53 3.61
CA GLU A 153 23.03 -16.99 2.32
C GLU A 153 24.51 -16.58 2.33
N THR A 154 25.39 -17.57 2.51
CA THR A 154 26.84 -17.40 2.41
C THR A 154 27.21 -17.15 0.95
N GLU A 155 27.25 -15.88 0.54
CA GLU A 155 28.18 -15.44 -0.48
C GLU A 155 29.36 -14.80 0.26
N THR A 156 30.45 -15.55 0.37
CA THR A 156 31.76 -15.00 0.74
C THR A 156 32.22 -14.10 -0.39
N ASP A 157 31.86 -12.83 -0.33
CA ASP A 157 32.49 -11.80 -1.15
C ASP A 157 33.75 -11.34 -0.40
N THR A 158 34.88 -11.93 -0.78
CA THR A 158 36.21 -11.42 -0.41
C THR A 158 36.42 -10.11 -1.16
N GLY A 159 35.90 -9.02 -0.61
CA GLY A 159 36.19 -7.68 -1.08
C GLY A 159 37.64 -7.34 -0.76
N GLU A 160 38.50 -7.39 -1.77
CA GLU A 160 39.69 -6.56 -1.82
C GLU A 160 39.22 -5.09 -1.73
N GLU A 161 39.74 -4.35 -0.75
CA GLU A 161 39.57 -2.91 -0.66
C GLU A 161 40.26 -2.28 -1.89
N SER A 162 39.52 -2.06 -2.97
CA SER A 162 39.92 -1.11 -4.00
C SER A 162 39.50 0.29 -3.54
N GLU A 163 40.50 1.12 -3.30
CA GLU A 163 40.36 2.57 -3.24
C GLU A 163 39.87 3.06 -4.60
N ASP A 164 38.55 3.16 -4.79
CA ASP A 164 37.97 3.73 -6.02
C ASP A 164 37.49 5.17 -5.80
N GLU A 165 38.09 6.02 -6.63
CA GLU A 165 37.92 7.46 -6.81
C GLU A 165 36.45 7.83 -7.14
N ASP A 166 35.96 8.93 -6.54
CA ASP A 166 34.71 9.66 -6.86
C ASP A 166 33.54 8.80 -7.38
N SER A 167 32.88 8.07 -6.46
CA SER A 167 31.54 7.57 -6.71
C SER A 167 30.57 8.76 -6.85
N ASP A 168 30.03 8.98 -8.06
CA ASP A 168 28.85 9.80 -8.31
C ASP A 168 27.69 9.28 -7.44
N HIS A 169 27.62 9.73 -6.18
CA HIS A 169 26.59 9.32 -5.24
C HIS A 169 25.24 9.88 -5.69
N VAL A 170 24.39 8.97 -6.17
CA VAL A 170 23.05 9.30 -6.65
C VAL A 170 22.14 9.57 -5.45
N GLU A 171 21.71 10.82 -5.29
CA GLU A 171 20.74 11.19 -4.25
C GLU A 171 19.36 10.58 -4.55
N LEU A 172 18.72 9.98 -3.54
CA LEU A 172 17.36 9.48 -3.61
C LEU A 172 16.45 10.18 -2.59
N PRO A 173 15.14 10.28 -2.85
CA PRO A 173 14.18 10.79 -1.88
C PRO A 173 14.11 9.92 -0.62
N ASN A 174 13.58 10.48 0.47
CA ASN A 174 13.39 9.75 1.73
C ASN A 174 12.72 8.39 1.53
N HIS A 175 13.17 7.39 2.28
CA HIS A 175 12.61 6.05 2.24
C HIS A 175 11.69 5.78 3.43
N MET A 176 10.62 5.05 3.15
CA MET A 176 9.69 4.55 4.15
C MET A 176 9.51 3.05 3.94
N ARG A 177 9.40 2.29 5.03
CA ARG A 177 9.27 0.84 4.96
C ARG A 177 7.81 0.45 4.73
N CYS A 178 7.57 -0.56 3.90
CA CYS A 178 6.22 -1.04 3.63
C CYS A 178 5.64 -1.73 4.88
N CYS A 179 4.74 -1.06 5.60
CA CYS A 179 4.08 -1.63 6.79
C CYS A 179 3.37 -2.96 6.46
N ALA A 180 2.67 -3.05 5.33
CA ALA A 180 1.99 -4.28 4.92
C ALA A 180 2.98 -5.44 4.71
N HIS A 181 4.15 -5.18 4.12
CA HIS A 181 5.18 -6.21 3.95
C HIS A 181 5.75 -6.62 5.32
N THR A 182 6.02 -5.67 6.21
CA THR A 182 6.46 -5.96 7.58
C THR A 182 5.45 -6.83 8.34
N ILE A 183 4.14 -6.55 8.22
CA ILE A 183 3.08 -7.39 8.80
C ILE A 183 3.09 -8.79 8.18
N CYS A 184 3.28 -8.91 6.87
CA CYS A 184 3.40 -10.20 6.20
C CYS A 184 4.59 -11.01 6.75
N LEU A 185 5.74 -10.38 7.00
CA LEU A 185 6.92 -11.04 7.57
C LEU A 185 6.68 -11.58 8.98
N CYS A 186 5.81 -10.95 9.78
CA CYS A 186 5.42 -11.48 11.09
C CYS A 186 4.80 -12.87 10.99
N VAL A 187 3.97 -13.09 9.98
CA VAL A 187 3.16 -14.30 9.82
C VAL A 187 3.75 -15.32 8.85
N SER A 188 4.67 -14.91 7.98
CA SER A 188 5.44 -15.81 7.13
C SER A 188 6.74 -16.23 7.82
N ALA A 189 7.72 -15.33 7.88
CA ALA A 189 9.07 -15.62 8.31
C ALA A 189 9.15 -16.01 9.79
N ASP A 190 8.48 -15.28 10.68
CA ASP A 190 8.64 -15.51 12.13
C ASP A 190 7.81 -16.70 12.61
N VAL A 191 6.65 -16.96 12.01
CA VAL A 191 5.89 -18.20 12.25
C VAL A 191 6.68 -19.40 11.72
N GLU A 192 7.34 -19.30 10.57
CA GLU A 192 8.20 -20.37 10.07
C GLU A 192 9.35 -20.67 11.05
N LYS A 193 9.99 -19.62 11.61
CA LYS A 193 11.01 -19.78 12.66
C LYS A 193 10.44 -20.49 13.90
N LEU A 194 9.23 -20.13 14.34
CA LEU A 194 8.54 -20.82 15.43
C LEU A 194 8.27 -22.30 15.11
N LEU A 195 7.85 -22.61 13.88
CA LEU A 195 7.58 -23.99 13.46
C LEU A 195 8.87 -24.81 13.35
N LYS A 196 10.04 -24.20 13.14
CA LYS A 196 11.33 -24.88 13.20
C LYS A 196 11.77 -25.18 14.64
N SER A 197 11.43 -24.31 15.59
CA SER A 197 11.81 -24.48 17.00
C SER A 197 10.85 -25.36 17.82
N ASN A 198 9.55 -25.36 17.51
CA ASN A 198 8.54 -26.15 18.22
C ASN A 198 8.10 -27.40 17.44
N LYS A 199 8.64 -28.57 17.78
CA LYS A 199 8.40 -29.84 17.06
C LYS A 199 6.94 -30.30 17.06
N GLU A 200 6.20 -30.08 18.14
CA GLU A 200 4.81 -30.52 18.26
C GLU A 200 3.89 -29.69 17.37
N LEU A 201 4.00 -28.37 17.46
CA LEU A 201 3.27 -27.43 16.60
C LEU A 201 3.64 -27.65 15.13
N SER A 202 4.93 -27.85 14.84
CA SER A 202 5.45 -28.17 13.51
C SER A 202 4.76 -29.39 12.90
N LYS A 203 4.68 -30.48 13.67
CA LYS A 203 4.11 -31.74 13.21
C LYS A 203 2.63 -31.58 12.84
N ILE A 204 1.82 -30.97 13.69
CA ILE A 204 0.39 -30.78 13.38
C ILE A 204 0.19 -29.77 12.24
N HIS A 205 0.98 -28.70 12.20
CA HIS A 205 0.95 -27.71 11.12
C HIS A 205 1.23 -28.36 9.76
N PHE A 206 2.37 -29.03 9.60
CA PHE A 206 2.77 -29.57 8.30
C PHE A 206 1.85 -30.70 7.83
N ASN A 207 1.37 -31.55 8.74
CA ASN A 207 0.40 -32.59 8.38
C ASN A 207 -0.92 -31.97 7.90
N THR A 208 -1.45 -31.00 8.63
CA THR A 208 -2.72 -30.34 8.30
C THR A 208 -2.62 -29.55 7.01
N ILE A 209 -1.58 -28.70 6.86
CA ILE A 209 -1.37 -27.87 5.67
C ILE A 209 -1.08 -28.72 4.44
N ARG A 210 -0.40 -29.88 4.59
CA ARG A 210 -0.25 -30.85 3.49
C ARG A 210 -1.60 -31.35 2.99
N LYS A 211 -2.53 -31.71 3.88
CA LYS A 211 -3.89 -32.14 3.50
C LYS A 211 -4.68 -31.03 2.81
N CYS A 212 -4.60 -29.80 3.33
CA CYS A 212 -5.19 -28.63 2.70
C CYS A 212 -4.64 -28.42 1.28
N ASN A 213 -3.32 -28.55 1.09
CA ASN A 213 -2.68 -28.48 -0.22
C ASN A 213 -3.15 -29.56 -1.19
N ILE A 214 -3.34 -30.80 -0.71
CA ILE A 214 -3.90 -31.88 -1.53
C ILE A 214 -5.30 -31.49 -2.03
N LEU A 215 -6.12 -30.88 -1.15
CA LEU A 215 -7.46 -30.45 -1.48
C LEU A 215 -7.47 -29.27 -2.48
N TRP A 216 -6.67 -28.24 -2.25
CA TRP A 216 -6.57 -27.10 -3.18
C TRP A 216 -6.05 -27.51 -4.57
N ARG A 217 -5.20 -28.54 -4.64
CA ARG A 217 -4.72 -29.11 -5.92
C ARG A 217 -5.80 -29.87 -6.70
N GLN A 218 -6.95 -30.18 -6.08
CA GLN A 218 -8.10 -30.79 -6.75
C GLN A 218 -8.94 -29.81 -7.56
N ASN A 219 -8.58 -28.52 -7.63
CA ASN A 219 -9.30 -27.58 -8.49
C ASN A 219 -8.88 -27.71 -9.98
N ARG A 220 -8.90 -28.94 -10.50
CA ARG A 220 -8.69 -29.31 -11.91
C ARG A 220 -10.05 -29.55 -12.57
N PRO A 221 -10.22 -29.43 -13.90
CA PRO A 221 -11.54 -29.43 -14.55
C PRO A 221 -12.50 -30.54 -14.07
N LYS A 222 -12.07 -31.81 -14.10
CA LYS A 222 -12.92 -32.95 -13.69
C LYS A 222 -13.29 -32.96 -12.20
N THR A 223 -12.35 -32.61 -11.33
CA THR A 223 -12.53 -32.63 -9.88
C THR A 223 -13.17 -31.34 -9.37
N SER A 224 -13.03 -30.23 -10.10
CA SER A 224 -13.67 -28.94 -9.81
C SER A 224 -15.19 -29.02 -9.94
N GLU A 225 -15.71 -29.76 -10.93
CA GLU A 225 -17.15 -30.04 -11.05
C GLU A 225 -17.69 -30.82 -9.84
N ILE A 226 -16.94 -31.83 -9.37
CA ILE A 226 -17.28 -32.61 -8.16
C ILE A 226 -17.35 -31.68 -6.94
N ILE A 227 -16.34 -30.83 -6.77
CA ILE A 227 -16.27 -29.84 -5.69
C ILE A 227 -17.46 -28.87 -5.78
N LEU A 228 -17.74 -28.32 -6.97
CA LEU A 228 -18.83 -27.38 -7.18
C LEU A 228 -20.19 -28.00 -6.87
N ASN A 229 -20.44 -29.23 -7.32
CA ASN A 229 -21.70 -29.93 -7.09
C ASN A 229 -21.93 -30.24 -5.60
N LEU A 230 -20.88 -30.55 -4.83
CA LEU A 230 -21.00 -30.88 -3.40
C LEU A 230 -21.02 -29.63 -2.51
N LEU A 231 -20.19 -28.64 -2.83
CA LEU A 231 -19.98 -27.46 -1.98
C LEU A 231 -20.86 -26.28 -2.38
N GLY A 232 -21.28 -26.19 -3.65
CA GLY A 232 -21.95 -25.03 -4.24
C GLY A 232 -20.99 -23.93 -4.70
N HIS A 233 -19.68 -24.10 -4.47
CA HIS A 233 -18.62 -23.20 -4.87
C HIS A 233 -17.30 -23.97 -5.10
N THR A 234 -16.32 -23.33 -5.72
CA THR A 234 -14.96 -23.90 -5.83
C THR A 234 -14.12 -23.55 -4.60
N LEU A 235 -13.01 -24.26 -4.40
CA LEU A 235 -12.04 -23.92 -3.36
C LEU A 235 -10.97 -23.00 -3.93
N SER A 236 -10.81 -21.83 -3.33
CA SER A 236 -9.75 -20.90 -3.69
C SER A 236 -8.40 -21.48 -3.26
N LYS A 237 -7.47 -21.60 -4.20
CA LYS A 237 -6.07 -21.89 -3.89
C LYS A 237 -5.43 -20.60 -3.36
N PRO A 238 -4.65 -20.65 -2.27
CA PRO A 238 -3.91 -19.49 -1.82
C PRO A 238 -2.93 -19.00 -2.89
N GLY A 239 -2.87 -17.68 -3.07
CA GLY A 239 -1.93 -17.02 -3.96
C GLY A 239 -0.55 -16.95 -3.33
N GLU A 240 0.48 -17.21 -4.13
CA GLU A 240 1.88 -17.25 -3.66
C GLU A 240 2.38 -15.89 -3.17
N THR A 241 1.78 -14.79 -3.62
CA THR A 241 2.27 -13.42 -3.36
C THR A 241 1.51 -12.68 -2.25
N ARG A 242 0.39 -13.21 -1.75
CA ARG A 242 -0.47 -12.51 -0.80
C ARG A 242 -0.87 -13.41 0.35
N TRP A 243 -0.25 -13.23 1.50
CA TRP A 243 -0.46 -14.13 2.64
C TRP A 243 -1.91 -14.11 3.18
N ASN A 244 -2.62 -12.98 3.13
CA ASN A 244 -4.05 -12.92 3.50
C ASN A 244 -4.92 -13.92 2.69
N SER A 245 -4.53 -14.26 1.45
CA SER A 245 -5.21 -15.28 0.67
C SER A 245 -5.08 -16.69 1.24
N LEU A 246 -4.01 -16.99 2.00
CA LEU A 246 -3.87 -18.23 2.76
C LEU A 246 -4.90 -18.28 3.87
N ASN A 247 -5.04 -17.21 4.65
CA ASN A 247 -6.04 -17.12 5.70
C ASN A 247 -7.47 -17.31 5.15
N ASP A 248 -7.80 -16.67 4.03
CA ASP A 248 -9.10 -16.83 3.37
C ASP A 248 -9.35 -18.26 2.88
N SER A 249 -8.32 -18.89 2.30
CA SER A 249 -8.40 -20.26 1.82
C SER A 249 -8.59 -21.26 2.97
N LEU A 250 -7.95 -21.02 4.11
CA LEU A 250 -8.13 -21.82 5.33
C LEU A 250 -9.52 -21.61 5.94
N LYS A 251 -10.04 -20.37 5.98
CA LYS A 251 -11.42 -20.08 6.38
C LYS A 251 -12.44 -20.82 5.50
N GLN A 252 -12.20 -20.95 4.19
CA GLN A 252 -13.05 -21.76 3.32
C GLN A 252 -13.01 -23.25 3.70
N ILE A 253 -11.84 -23.79 4.04
CA ILE A 253 -11.72 -25.19 4.50
C ILE A 253 -12.48 -25.41 5.81
N LEU A 254 -12.41 -24.47 6.76
CA LEU A 254 -13.16 -24.54 8.02
C LEU A 254 -14.67 -24.58 7.78
N LYS A 255 -15.18 -23.76 6.85
CA LYS A 255 -16.63 -23.71 6.51
C LYS A 255 -17.18 -25.02 5.92
N ILE A 256 -16.32 -25.89 5.39
CA ILE A 256 -16.74 -27.15 4.77
C ILE A 256 -16.52 -28.38 5.67
N LYS A 257 -16.26 -28.17 6.97
CA LYS A 257 -16.03 -29.23 7.96
C LYS A 257 -17.09 -30.33 7.90
N ASP A 258 -18.37 -29.96 7.85
CA ASP A 258 -19.49 -30.93 7.82
C ASP A 258 -19.54 -31.75 6.52
N LYS A 259 -18.96 -31.23 5.43
CA LYS A 259 -18.90 -31.89 4.13
C LYS A 259 -17.59 -32.64 3.88
N ASN A 260 -16.66 -32.61 4.83
CA ASN A 260 -15.29 -33.14 4.69
C ASN A 260 -15.28 -34.62 4.26
N ALA A 261 -15.99 -35.49 4.98
CA ALA A 261 -16.00 -36.92 4.67
C ALA A 261 -16.57 -37.22 3.27
N ALA A 262 -17.69 -36.57 2.92
CA ALA A 262 -18.33 -36.72 1.62
C ALA A 262 -17.43 -36.22 0.48
N LEU A 263 -16.78 -35.07 0.68
CA LEU A 263 -15.88 -34.46 -0.29
C LEU A 263 -14.66 -35.34 -0.57
N PHE A 264 -13.98 -35.81 0.48
CA PHE A 264 -12.80 -36.66 0.33
C PHE A 264 -13.14 -38.00 -0.32
N LYS A 265 -14.30 -38.59 0.01
CA LYS A 265 -14.81 -39.79 -0.66
C LYS A 265 -15.06 -39.55 -2.15
N ALA A 266 -15.74 -38.46 -2.49
CA ALA A 266 -16.04 -38.13 -3.89
C ALA A 266 -14.78 -37.81 -4.72
N LEU A 267 -13.74 -37.26 -4.09
CA LEU A 267 -12.45 -36.97 -4.70
C LEU A 267 -11.47 -38.14 -4.67
N ASN A 268 -11.86 -39.29 -4.10
CA ASN A 268 -11.01 -40.47 -3.92
C ASN A 268 -9.71 -40.18 -3.16
N ILE A 269 -9.78 -39.30 -2.13
CA ILE A 269 -8.66 -38.96 -1.26
C ILE A 269 -8.76 -39.79 0.02
N LYS A 270 -7.70 -40.55 0.33
CA LYS A 270 -7.72 -41.57 1.40
C LYS A 270 -7.59 -41.04 2.83
N ASP A 271 -7.08 -39.82 3.02
CA ASP A 271 -6.73 -39.27 4.33
C ASP A 271 -7.46 -37.93 4.56
N PRO A 272 -8.73 -37.96 5.02
CA PRO A 272 -9.50 -36.76 5.33
C PRO A 272 -8.91 -35.98 6.51
N LEU A 273 -9.28 -34.70 6.60
CA LEU A 273 -8.98 -33.89 7.77
C LEU A 273 -9.69 -34.48 9.01
N LYS A 274 -8.97 -34.64 10.10
CA LYS A 274 -9.44 -35.16 11.39
C LYS A 274 -9.92 -34.03 12.29
N GLU A 275 -10.61 -34.39 13.38
CA GLU A 275 -11.15 -33.41 14.33
C GLU A 275 -10.05 -32.54 14.96
N ASP A 276 -8.96 -33.13 15.43
CA ASP A 276 -7.80 -32.41 15.96
C ASP A 276 -7.18 -31.44 14.93
N GLU A 277 -7.15 -31.83 13.65
CA GLU A 277 -6.65 -30.98 12.56
C GLU A 277 -7.60 -29.81 12.30
N TYR A 278 -8.92 -30.00 12.47
CA TYR A 278 -9.90 -28.91 12.41
C TYR A 278 -9.81 -27.96 13.61
N ILE A 279 -9.58 -28.48 14.82
CA ILE A 279 -9.34 -27.66 16.01
C ILE A 279 -8.08 -26.81 15.78
N TYR A 280 -6.99 -27.44 15.33
CA TYR A 280 -5.77 -26.73 14.97
C TYR A 280 -5.99 -25.65 13.90
N LEU A 281 -6.71 -25.96 12.81
CA LEU A 281 -7.01 -24.97 11.77
C LEU A 281 -7.78 -23.78 12.32
N GLN A 282 -8.75 -24.03 13.20
CA GLN A 282 -9.55 -22.97 13.81
C GLN A 282 -8.65 -22.07 14.68
N GLU A 283 -7.83 -22.66 15.54
CA GLU A 283 -6.90 -21.90 16.39
C GLU A 283 -5.88 -21.11 15.57
N TYR A 284 -5.29 -21.74 14.54
CA TYR A 284 -4.33 -21.08 13.66
C TYR A 284 -4.97 -19.89 12.94
N VAL A 285 -6.18 -20.06 12.38
CA VAL A 285 -6.93 -18.98 11.72
C VAL A 285 -7.31 -17.89 12.71
N ASP A 286 -7.69 -18.22 13.94
CA ASP A 286 -8.01 -17.22 14.96
C ASP A 286 -6.79 -16.39 15.36
N CYS A 287 -5.62 -17.02 15.48
CA CYS A 287 -4.36 -16.33 15.76
C CYS A 287 -3.90 -15.43 14.61
N THR A 288 -4.16 -15.84 13.37
CA THR A 288 -3.62 -15.20 12.16
C THR A 288 -4.59 -14.22 11.50
N THR A 289 -5.89 -14.32 11.76
CA THR A 289 -6.92 -13.42 11.21
C THR A 289 -6.69 -11.94 11.51
N PRO A 290 -6.27 -11.51 12.72
CA PRO A 290 -5.98 -10.10 12.97
C PRO A 290 -4.94 -9.52 12.01
N PHE A 291 -3.93 -10.30 11.62
CA PHE A 291 -2.92 -9.89 10.63
C PHE A 291 -3.51 -9.80 9.23
N ALA A 292 -4.37 -10.74 8.83
CA ALA A 292 -5.04 -10.69 7.53
C ALA A 292 -5.94 -9.44 7.41
N GLU A 293 -6.72 -9.13 8.45
CA GLU A 293 -7.54 -7.92 8.50
C GLU A 293 -6.69 -6.65 8.44
N ALA A 294 -5.56 -6.62 9.14
CA ALA A 294 -4.64 -5.48 9.11
C ALA A 294 -4.02 -5.29 7.71
N LEU A 295 -3.67 -6.40 7.03
CA LEU A 295 -3.20 -6.36 5.64
C LEU A 295 -4.27 -5.79 4.72
N ASP A 296 -5.52 -6.25 4.81
CA ASP A 296 -6.63 -5.76 3.99
C ASP A 296 -6.84 -4.25 4.17
N VAL A 297 -6.75 -3.76 5.41
CA VAL A 297 -6.82 -2.33 5.73
C VAL A 297 -5.66 -1.56 5.09
N MET A 298 -4.42 -2.03 5.25
CA MET A 298 -3.22 -1.34 4.73
C MET A 298 -3.07 -1.43 3.21
N GLN A 299 -3.61 -2.48 2.58
CA GLN A 299 -3.54 -2.72 1.14
C GLN A 299 -4.78 -2.20 0.38
N GLY A 300 -5.74 -1.59 1.09
CA GLY A 300 -6.96 -1.04 0.49
C GLY A 300 -6.70 -0.07 -0.66
N GLU A 301 -7.62 -0.06 -1.63
CA GLU A 301 -7.43 0.70 -2.89
C GLU A 301 -7.92 2.16 -2.80
N HIS A 302 -8.97 2.40 -2.00
CA HIS A 302 -9.62 3.69 -1.86
C HIS A 302 -9.52 4.17 -0.41
N TYR A 303 -9.17 5.44 -0.23
CA TYR A 303 -9.10 6.09 1.09
C TYR A 303 -8.10 5.46 2.07
N THR A 304 -7.16 4.64 1.59
CA THR A 304 -6.02 4.20 2.39
C THR A 304 -4.98 5.31 2.44
N TYR A 305 -5.09 6.12 3.49
CA TYR A 305 -4.17 7.19 3.83
C TYR A 305 -3.14 6.69 4.84
N TYR A 306 -1.95 7.32 4.85
CA TYR A 306 -0.90 6.93 5.78
C TYR A 306 -1.33 7.00 7.26
N GLY A 307 -2.22 7.93 7.62
CA GLY A 307 -2.80 8.04 8.96
C GLY A 307 -3.63 6.83 9.43
N THR A 308 -3.84 5.83 8.55
CA THR A 308 -4.43 4.54 8.92
C THR A 308 -3.40 3.60 9.56
N ALA A 309 -2.11 3.78 9.25
CA ALA A 309 -1.05 2.84 9.63
C ALA A 309 -0.94 2.67 11.15
N LEU A 310 -0.75 3.78 11.88
CA LEU A 310 -0.56 3.75 13.32
C LEU A 310 -1.79 3.24 14.09
N PRO A 311 -3.02 3.74 13.84
CA PRO A 311 -4.23 3.17 14.44
C PRO A 311 -4.41 1.68 14.16
N CYS A 312 -4.11 1.23 12.94
CA CYS A 312 -4.17 -0.18 12.57
C CYS A 312 -3.16 -1.02 13.37
N LEU A 313 -1.91 -0.58 13.49
CA LEU A 313 -0.86 -1.28 14.25
C LEU A 313 -1.20 -1.36 15.74
N LEU A 314 -1.68 -0.27 16.35
CA LEU A 314 -2.09 -0.25 17.75
C LEU A 314 -3.28 -1.17 18.01
N SER A 315 -4.28 -1.17 17.10
CA SER A 315 -5.40 -2.09 17.18
C SER A 315 -4.97 -3.55 17.01
N LEU A 316 -4.05 -3.84 16.10
CA LEU A 316 -3.49 -5.18 15.90
C LEU A 316 -2.76 -5.65 17.16
N LYS A 317 -1.88 -4.82 17.74
CA LYS A 317 -1.18 -5.12 19.00
C LYS A 317 -2.15 -5.46 20.12
N LYS A 318 -3.20 -4.66 20.31
CA LYS A 318 -4.22 -4.90 21.34
C LYS A 318 -5.01 -6.20 21.10
N LYS A 319 -5.34 -6.52 19.85
CA LYS A 319 -5.97 -7.81 19.49
C LYS A 319 -5.04 -8.98 19.84
N MET A 320 -3.75 -8.86 19.53
CA MET A 320 -2.78 -9.92 19.83
C MET A 320 -2.57 -10.12 21.32
N GLN A 321 -2.50 -9.05 22.12
CA GLN A 321 -2.43 -9.13 23.59
C GLN A 321 -3.60 -9.96 24.16
N ARG A 322 -4.83 -9.69 23.70
CA ARG A 322 -6.02 -10.45 24.12
C ARG A 322 -6.00 -11.91 23.68
N LEU A 323 -5.32 -12.23 22.58
CA LEU A 323 -5.18 -13.62 22.12
C LEU A 323 -4.10 -14.37 22.90
N SER A 324 -3.05 -13.68 23.35
CA SER A 324 -2.03 -14.23 24.25
C SER A 324 -2.59 -14.60 25.62
N GLU A 325 -3.69 -13.97 26.06
CA GLU A 325 -4.37 -14.28 27.32
C GLU A 325 -5.31 -15.50 27.25
N ARG A 326 -5.54 -16.05 26.06
CA ARG A 326 -6.44 -17.20 25.88
C ARG A 326 -5.70 -18.52 26.04
N GLU A 327 -6.45 -19.56 26.40
CA GLU A 327 -5.98 -20.94 26.36
C GLU A 327 -6.16 -21.52 24.95
N TRP A 328 -5.17 -22.31 24.54
CA TRP A 328 -5.09 -22.92 23.21
C TRP A 328 -4.67 -24.39 23.35
N VAL A 329 -5.26 -25.27 22.56
CA VAL A 329 -4.95 -26.71 22.55
C VAL A 329 -3.64 -26.97 21.81
N PHE A 330 -3.48 -26.39 20.62
CA PHE A 330 -2.32 -26.61 19.77
C PHE A 330 -1.49 -25.35 19.54
N CYS A 331 -2.15 -24.20 19.40
CA CYS A 331 -1.52 -22.94 19.04
C CYS A 331 -1.02 -22.10 20.22
N SER A 332 -0.87 -22.67 21.43
CA SER A 332 -0.42 -21.95 22.63
C SER A 332 0.80 -21.02 22.40
N PRO A 333 1.89 -21.43 21.72
CA PRO A 333 3.05 -20.54 21.52
C PRO A 333 2.87 -19.51 20.38
N LEU A 334 1.81 -19.61 19.57
CA LEU A 334 1.64 -18.81 18.35
C LEU A 334 1.26 -17.34 18.63
N PRO A 335 0.25 -17.01 19.46
CA PRO A 335 -0.08 -15.62 19.77
C PRO A 335 1.08 -14.84 20.39
N GLU A 336 1.82 -15.45 21.32
CA GLU A 336 2.98 -14.82 21.96
C GLU A 336 4.10 -14.54 20.96
N ALA A 337 4.43 -15.51 20.10
CA ALA A 337 5.44 -15.33 19.05
C ALA A 337 5.04 -14.23 18.05
N LEU A 338 3.76 -14.18 17.66
CA LEU A 338 3.24 -13.15 16.77
C LEU A 338 3.23 -11.76 17.42
N LEU A 339 2.88 -11.67 18.71
CA LEU A 339 2.93 -10.42 19.46
C LEU A 339 4.37 -9.93 19.63
N LEU A 340 5.31 -10.83 19.93
CA LEU A 340 6.74 -10.53 20.01
C LEU A 340 7.26 -10.02 18.66
N SER A 341 6.97 -10.75 17.58
CA SER A 341 7.34 -10.35 16.22
C SER A 341 6.82 -8.94 15.88
N LEU A 342 5.53 -8.68 16.17
CA LEU A 342 4.91 -7.39 15.93
C LEU A 342 5.62 -6.27 16.72
N ASN A 343 5.87 -6.48 18.02
CA ASN A 343 6.55 -5.50 18.86
C ASN A 343 7.98 -5.22 18.38
N THR A 344 8.73 -6.26 18.01
CA THR A 344 10.11 -6.11 17.54
C THR A 344 10.17 -5.36 16.20
N ARG A 345 9.36 -5.78 15.22
CA ARG A 345 9.38 -5.20 13.87
C ARG A 345 8.84 -3.78 13.80
N PHE A 346 7.91 -3.42 14.69
CA PHE A 346 7.31 -2.08 14.78
C PHE A 346 7.71 -1.32 16.04
N LYS A 347 8.82 -1.69 16.69
CA LYS A 347 9.30 -1.06 17.93
C LYS A 347 9.33 0.46 17.82
N LYS A 348 9.94 0.97 16.75
CA LYS A 348 10.06 2.42 16.47
C LYS A 348 8.70 3.12 16.34
N PHE A 349 7.67 2.43 15.84
CA PHE A 349 6.29 2.95 15.76
C PHE A 349 5.59 2.98 17.11
N PHE A 350 5.82 1.97 17.96
CA PHE A 350 5.18 1.89 19.28
C PHE A 350 5.86 2.75 20.34
N GLU A 351 7.15 3.05 20.17
CA GLU A 351 7.94 3.92 21.05
C GLU A 351 8.10 5.34 20.49
N PHE A 352 7.57 5.62 19.30
CA PHE A 352 7.60 6.93 18.64
C PHE A 352 9.02 7.50 18.51
N THR A 353 10.00 6.66 18.19
CA THR A 353 11.43 7.01 18.18
C THR A 353 11.99 7.30 16.79
N SER A 354 11.21 7.12 15.71
CA SER A 354 11.65 7.41 14.34
C SER A 354 10.88 8.55 13.69
N ALA A 355 11.51 9.26 12.76
CA ALA A 355 10.83 10.26 11.92
C ALA A 355 9.60 9.68 11.19
N GLU A 356 9.70 8.43 10.72
CA GLU A 356 8.58 7.71 10.09
C GLU A 356 7.39 7.53 11.04
N SER A 357 7.65 7.26 12.32
CA SER A 357 6.62 7.14 13.36
C SER A 357 5.98 8.49 13.68
N GLU A 358 6.75 9.58 13.70
CA GLU A 358 6.22 10.94 13.92
C GLU A 358 5.34 11.39 12.76
N ILE A 359 5.73 11.08 11.52
CA ILE A 359 4.88 11.29 10.33
C ILE A 359 3.57 10.51 10.49
N ALA A 360 3.62 9.26 10.95
CA ALA A 360 2.42 8.45 11.15
C ALA A 360 1.50 9.02 12.25
N VAL A 361 2.07 9.60 13.31
CA VAL A 361 1.33 10.30 14.38
C VAL A 361 0.59 11.50 13.82
N VAL A 362 1.28 12.40 13.11
CA VAL A 362 0.67 13.60 12.50
C VAL A 362 -0.38 13.21 11.45
N ALA A 363 -0.10 12.18 10.66
CA ALA A 363 -1.04 11.66 9.67
C ALA A 363 -2.32 11.11 10.33
N ALA A 364 -2.19 10.38 11.44
CA ALA A 364 -3.31 9.81 12.17
C ALA A 364 -4.14 10.88 12.91
N LEU A 365 -3.48 11.83 13.57
CA LEU A 365 -4.15 12.94 14.28
C LEU A 365 -4.90 13.86 13.32
N SER A 366 -4.37 14.09 12.11
CA SER A 366 -5.05 14.91 11.08
C SER A 366 -6.18 14.18 10.35
N ASN A 367 -6.37 12.87 10.56
CA ASN A 367 -7.38 12.08 9.87
C ASN A 367 -8.74 12.13 10.60
N PRO A 368 -9.82 12.66 9.97
CA PRO A 368 -11.16 12.75 10.57
C PRO A 368 -11.71 11.47 11.16
N ARG A 369 -11.37 10.30 10.60
CA ARG A 369 -11.83 9.00 11.08
C ARG A 369 -11.27 8.64 12.46
N PHE A 370 -10.03 9.06 12.74
CA PHE A 370 -9.30 8.61 13.93
C PHE A 370 -9.12 9.73 14.95
N LYS A 371 -8.73 10.93 14.50
CA LYS A 371 -8.41 12.08 15.34
C LYS A 371 -7.49 11.65 16.48
N ASN A 372 -7.86 11.90 17.72
CA ASN A 372 -7.15 11.52 18.93
C ASN A 372 -7.67 10.22 19.59
N LYS A 373 -8.67 9.52 19.03
CA LYS A 373 -9.31 8.34 19.67
C LYS A 373 -8.34 7.20 19.96
N TRP A 374 -7.35 7.02 19.10
CA TRP A 374 -6.33 5.96 19.21
C TRP A 374 -5.31 6.20 20.33
N LEU A 375 -5.24 7.41 20.90
CA LEU A 375 -4.38 7.68 22.07
C LEU A 375 -4.78 6.83 23.28
N SER A 376 -6.03 6.36 23.34
CA SER A 376 -6.48 5.39 24.36
C SER A 376 -5.75 4.04 24.32
N CYS A 377 -5.01 3.74 23.24
CA CYS A 377 -4.15 2.57 23.09
C CYS A 377 -2.66 2.87 23.33
N VAL A 378 -2.33 4.09 23.79
CA VAL A 378 -0.97 4.58 24.01
C VAL A 378 -0.82 4.99 25.48
N LEU A 379 0.36 4.77 26.06
CA LEU A 379 0.67 5.21 27.42
C LEU A 379 0.54 6.73 27.53
N THR A 380 -0.03 7.20 28.64
CA THR A 380 -0.36 8.62 28.87
C THR A 380 0.85 9.54 28.82
N GLU A 381 2.04 9.04 29.18
CA GLU A 381 3.31 9.78 29.12
C GLU A 381 3.65 10.31 27.72
N TRP A 382 3.18 9.63 26.66
CA TRP A 382 3.44 10.05 25.28
C TRP A 382 2.45 11.10 24.79
N HIS A 383 1.26 11.20 25.39
CA HIS A 383 0.15 11.98 24.82
C HIS A 383 0.54 13.43 24.54
N ASP A 384 1.19 14.11 25.50
CA ASP A 384 1.61 15.50 25.33
C ASP A 384 2.62 15.69 24.21
N ARG A 385 3.58 14.77 24.05
CA ARG A 385 4.56 14.80 22.94
C ARG A 385 3.85 14.62 21.60
N LEU A 386 2.95 13.65 21.48
CA LEU A 386 2.25 13.35 20.23
C LEU A 386 1.33 14.50 19.80
N LEU A 387 0.62 15.10 20.76
CA LEU A 387 -0.22 16.27 20.50
C LEU A 387 0.59 17.50 20.10
N ARG A 388 1.79 17.67 20.68
CA ARG A 388 2.72 18.75 20.32
C ARG A 388 3.21 18.63 18.88
N LEU A 389 3.58 17.43 18.41
CA LEU A 389 3.97 17.19 17.02
C LEU A 389 2.88 17.64 16.04
N PHE A 390 1.62 17.31 16.33
CA PHE A 390 0.50 17.74 15.50
C PHE A 390 0.28 19.26 15.55
N LYS A 391 0.37 19.84 16.75
CA LYS A 391 0.28 21.30 16.92
C LYS A 391 1.35 22.05 16.13
N GLU A 392 2.59 21.60 16.18
CA GLU A 392 3.69 22.19 15.42
C GLU A 392 3.44 22.11 13.91
N ALA A 393 2.97 20.97 13.41
CA ALA A 393 2.61 20.80 12.01
C ALA A 393 1.50 21.77 11.56
N VAL A 394 0.45 21.96 12.38
CA VAL A 394 -0.63 22.93 12.10
C VAL A 394 -0.12 24.38 12.19
N GLN A 395 0.72 24.68 13.17
CA GLN A 395 1.27 26.03 13.37
C GLN A 395 2.14 26.49 12.19
N VAL A 396 2.88 25.57 11.57
CA VAL A 396 3.64 25.86 10.33
C VAL A 396 2.69 26.31 9.21
N GLU A 397 1.58 25.59 8.97
CA GLU A 397 0.61 25.94 7.92
C GLU A 397 -0.15 27.25 8.23
N VAL A 398 -0.44 27.52 9.50
CA VAL A 398 -1.00 28.81 9.94
C VAL A 398 -0.04 29.96 9.58
N THR A 399 1.25 29.78 9.86
CA THR A 399 2.28 30.81 9.61
C THR A 399 2.47 31.07 8.11
N LEU A 400 2.50 30.01 7.30
CA LEU A 400 2.59 30.13 5.84
C LEU A 400 1.39 30.87 5.24
N THR A 401 0.20 30.65 5.80
CA THR A 401 -1.03 31.31 5.34
C THR A 401 -1.02 32.80 5.68
N LYS A 402 -0.58 33.17 6.89
CA LYS A 402 -0.41 34.59 7.30
C LYS A 402 0.61 35.33 6.42
N ASN A 403 1.75 34.69 6.14
CA ASN A 403 2.79 35.29 5.29
C ASN A 403 2.33 35.50 3.84
N SER A 404 1.46 34.63 3.33
CA SER A 404 0.89 34.77 1.98
C SER A 404 -0.16 35.90 1.93
N ALA A 405 -0.97 36.07 2.98
CA ALA A 405 -1.94 37.16 3.07
C ALA A 405 -1.25 38.54 3.14
N ASN A 406 -0.16 38.66 3.91
CA ASN A 406 0.59 39.92 4.02
C ASN A 406 1.28 40.33 2.71
N LYS A 407 1.67 39.38 1.84
CA LYS A 407 2.23 39.69 0.52
C LYS A 407 1.18 40.18 -0.48
N ASN A 408 -0.07 39.74 -0.36
CA ASN A 408 -1.17 40.16 -1.23
C ASN A 408 -1.88 41.44 -0.76
N GLY A 409 -1.75 41.81 0.52
CA GLY A 409 -2.35 43.02 1.10
C GLY A 409 -1.68 44.36 0.72
N LEU A 410 -0.62 44.34 -0.11
CA LEU A 410 0.05 45.55 -0.60
C LEU A 410 -0.49 46.06 -1.96
N GLN A 411 -1.51 45.43 -2.54
CA GLN A 411 -2.28 46.03 -3.64
C GLN A 411 -3.55 46.68 -3.09
N GLN A 412 -3.51 48.01 -3.07
CA GLN A 412 -4.60 48.93 -2.74
C GLN A 412 -5.95 48.46 -3.31
N PHE A 413 -6.93 48.26 -2.42
CA PHE A 413 -8.33 48.50 -2.76
C PHE A 413 -8.72 49.86 -2.22
N ASN A 414 -8.67 50.87 -3.09
CA ASN A 414 -9.38 52.13 -2.85
C ASN A 414 -10.88 51.87 -3.05
N GLY A 415 -11.61 51.93 -1.93
CA GLY A 415 -13.00 52.31 -1.74
C GLY A 415 -14.05 52.03 -2.83
N ILE A 416 -15.02 51.18 -2.49
CA ILE A 416 -16.44 51.52 -2.63
C ILE A 416 -17.13 51.11 -1.31
N GLU A 417 -17.32 52.07 -0.41
CA GLU A 417 -18.16 51.90 0.78
C GLU A 417 -19.62 51.78 0.35
N SER A 418 -20.23 50.63 0.58
CA SER A 418 -21.68 50.43 0.43
C SER A 418 -22.38 50.96 1.68
N PHE A 419 -22.70 52.26 1.70
CA PHE A 419 -23.39 53.00 2.77
C PHE A 419 -24.87 52.64 2.99
N ASN A 420 -25.27 51.36 2.88
CA ASN A 420 -26.68 50.97 2.95
C ASN A 420 -27.00 49.79 3.87
N ASP A 421 -26.08 49.39 4.76
CA ASP A 421 -26.40 48.40 5.80
C ASP A 421 -26.84 49.09 7.10
N PHE A 422 -28.03 48.76 7.59
CA PHE A 422 -28.61 49.35 8.81
C PHE A 422 -27.86 48.91 10.08
N PHE A 423 -27.13 47.79 10.00
CA PHE A 423 -26.28 47.26 11.07
C PHE A 423 -24.79 47.41 10.74
N ASP A 424 -24.37 48.58 10.23
CA ASP A 424 -22.96 48.93 10.08
C ASP A 424 -22.33 49.27 11.44
N PHE A 425 -21.76 48.28 12.11
CA PHE A 425 -21.02 48.44 13.37
C PHE A 425 -19.56 48.89 13.14
N GLY A 426 -19.21 49.30 11.91
CA GLY A 426 -17.85 49.44 11.46
C GLY A 426 -17.22 48.06 11.20
N SER A 427 -16.46 47.96 10.12
CA SER A 427 -15.58 46.79 9.94
C SER A 427 -14.66 46.72 11.15
N PRO A 428 -14.64 45.61 11.92
CA PRO A 428 -13.63 45.50 12.97
C PRO A 428 -12.29 45.65 12.27
N ASN A 429 -11.51 46.66 12.66
CA ASN A 429 -10.07 46.77 12.37
C ASN A 429 -9.29 45.64 13.08
N GLN A 430 -9.87 44.45 13.15
CA GLN A 430 -9.19 43.21 13.43
C GLN A 430 -8.77 42.70 12.07
N THR A 431 -7.49 42.78 11.78
CA THR A 431 -6.82 41.63 11.19
C THR A 431 -7.40 40.40 11.88
N LEU A 432 -8.36 39.70 11.26
CA LEU A 432 -8.88 38.45 11.81
C LEU A 432 -7.66 37.56 11.94
N SER A 433 -7.09 37.50 13.14
CA SER A 433 -5.95 36.65 13.39
C SER A 433 -6.50 35.26 13.16
N SER A 434 -6.03 34.57 12.12
CA SER A 434 -6.32 33.16 11.93
C SER A 434 -6.27 32.49 13.30
N PRO A 435 -7.33 31.75 13.71
CA PRO A 435 -7.37 31.14 15.02
C PRO A 435 -6.05 30.40 15.26
N THR A 436 -5.51 30.54 16.47
CA THR A 436 -4.26 29.88 16.86
C THR A 436 -4.39 28.38 16.60
N ALA A 437 -3.27 27.71 16.31
CA ALA A 437 -3.28 26.27 16.01
C ALA A 437 -4.03 25.47 17.11
N ASP A 438 -3.91 25.88 18.37
CA ASP A 438 -4.63 25.31 19.51
C ASP A 438 -6.14 25.32 19.34
N ILE A 439 -6.72 26.48 19.01
CA ILE A 439 -8.17 26.63 18.89
C ILE A 439 -8.70 25.74 17.76
N GLN A 440 -8.00 25.73 16.61
CA GLN A 440 -8.40 24.89 15.48
C GLN A 440 -8.38 23.40 15.82
N ILE A 441 -7.33 22.95 16.52
CA ILE A 441 -7.18 21.55 16.93
C ILE A 441 -8.29 21.15 17.90
N VAL A 442 -8.60 21.99 18.88
CA VAL A 442 -9.68 21.74 19.85
C VAL A 442 -11.02 21.59 19.14
N TYR A 443 -11.37 22.51 18.22
CA TYR A 443 -12.61 22.39 17.46
C TYR A 443 -12.63 21.15 16.57
N PHE A 444 -11.52 20.84 15.90
CA PHE A 444 -11.41 19.67 15.03
C PHE A 444 -11.59 18.34 15.78
N PHE A 445 -10.99 18.21 16.97
CA PHE A 445 -11.14 17.02 17.80
C PHE A 445 -12.54 16.86 18.39
N ASN A 446 -13.25 17.95 18.67
CA ASN A 446 -14.61 17.91 19.20
C ASN A 446 -15.70 17.80 18.12
N ASP A 447 -15.37 18.01 16.84
CA ASP A 447 -16.31 17.78 15.73
C ASP A 447 -16.67 16.28 15.66
N SER A 448 -17.96 15.95 15.61
CA SER A 448 -18.42 14.56 15.53
C SER A 448 -18.35 13.96 14.12
N ASP A 449 -18.15 14.80 13.09
CA ASP A 449 -18.03 14.36 11.71
C ASP A 449 -16.69 13.63 11.49
N GLU A 450 -16.77 12.44 10.88
CA GLU A 450 -15.64 11.59 10.55
C GLU A 450 -15.35 11.55 9.04
N ASN A 451 -16.17 12.23 8.22
CA ASN A 451 -16.00 12.28 6.78
C ASN A 451 -14.85 13.22 6.40
N LEU A 452 -14.07 12.86 5.39
CA LEU A 452 -12.94 13.68 4.92
C LEU A 452 -13.34 15.10 4.53
N LEU A 453 -14.55 15.30 4.00
CA LEU A 453 -15.07 16.61 3.62
C LEU A 453 -15.16 17.59 4.81
N MET A 454 -15.16 17.09 6.05
CA MET A 454 -15.07 17.96 7.23
C MET A 454 -13.84 18.87 7.21
N LEU A 455 -12.76 18.44 6.54
CA LEU A 455 -11.50 19.18 6.49
C LEU A 455 -11.65 20.51 5.73
N GLU A 456 -12.70 20.70 4.94
CA GLU A 456 -13.02 22.02 4.35
C GLU A 456 -13.29 23.09 5.43
N ARG A 457 -13.78 22.69 6.61
CA ARG A 457 -13.96 23.58 7.78
C ARG A 457 -12.65 23.92 8.49
N TYR A 458 -11.58 23.18 8.22
CA TYR A 458 -10.28 23.31 8.90
C TYR A 458 -9.14 23.38 7.86
N PRO A 459 -8.99 24.49 7.13
CA PRO A 459 -8.09 24.58 5.97
C PRO A 459 -6.63 24.26 6.27
N GLU A 460 -6.13 24.62 7.46
CA GLU A 460 -4.75 24.37 7.89
C GLU A 460 -4.55 22.89 8.22
N ILE A 461 -5.50 22.29 8.94
CA ILE A 461 -5.50 20.84 9.21
C ILE A 461 -5.67 20.06 7.90
N LYS A 462 -6.44 20.57 6.93
CA LYS A 462 -6.55 20.00 5.58
C LYS A 462 -5.20 19.96 4.87
N LYS A 463 -4.40 21.04 4.96
CA LYS A 463 -3.04 21.09 4.39
C LYS A 463 -2.11 20.09 5.08
N VAL A 464 -2.17 20.00 6.42
CA VAL A 464 -1.44 18.98 7.19
C VAL A 464 -1.86 17.58 6.77
N PHE A 465 -3.16 17.30 6.68
CA PHE A 465 -3.70 16.02 6.23
C PHE A 465 -3.12 15.66 4.86
N ILE A 466 -3.25 16.54 3.86
CA ILE A 466 -2.73 16.29 2.51
C ILE A 466 -1.23 15.98 2.55
N LYS A 467 -0.43 16.76 3.29
CA LYS A 467 1.02 16.57 3.37
C LYS A 467 1.40 15.21 3.98
N PHE A 468 0.86 14.90 5.14
CA PHE A 468 1.27 13.72 5.93
C PHE A 468 0.53 12.43 5.55
N ASN A 469 -0.61 12.52 4.87
CA ASN A 469 -1.37 11.34 4.43
C ASN A 469 -1.09 10.95 2.97
N THR A 470 -0.30 11.73 2.22
CA THR A 470 0.11 11.40 0.85
C THR A 470 0.94 10.11 0.75
N PRO A 471 1.81 9.75 1.72
CA PRO A 471 2.40 8.42 1.78
C PRO A 471 1.40 7.27 1.81
N LEU A 472 1.87 6.06 1.49
CA LEU A 472 1.09 4.82 1.58
C LEU A 472 1.73 3.88 2.59
N PRO A 473 0.93 3.17 3.41
CA PRO A 473 1.44 2.13 4.29
C PRO A 473 1.77 0.82 3.55
N SER A 474 1.59 0.76 2.23
CA SER A 474 1.75 -0.45 1.43
C SER A 474 2.24 -0.17 0.02
N ALA A 475 3.08 -1.07 -0.50
CA ALA A 475 3.49 -1.16 -1.90
C ALA A 475 2.47 -1.90 -2.79
N ALA A 476 1.28 -2.27 -2.28
CA ALA A 476 0.23 -2.99 -3.02
C ALA A 476 -0.17 -2.38 -4.38
N PRO A 477 -0.16 -1.05 -4.61
CA PRO A 477 -0.38 -0.51 -5.95
C PRO A 477 0.60 -1.04 -7.00
N VAL A 478 1.85 -1.30 -6.62
CA VAL A 478 2.88 -1.87 -7.51
C VAL A 478 2.64 -3.36 -7.74
N GLU A 479 2.20 -4.11 -6.73
CA GLU A 479 1.81 -5.53 -6.91
C GLU A 479 0.68 -5.71 -7.94
N ARG A 480 -0.27 -4.77 -7.98
CA ARG A 480 -1.33 -4.75 -8.99
C ARG A 480 -0.78 -4.48 -10.39
N LEU A 481 0.23 -3.62 -10.52
CA LEU A 481 0.95 -3.41 -11.78
C LEU A 481 1.58 -4.72 -12.27
N PHE A 482 2.15 -5.53 -11.37
CA PHE A 482 2.68 -6.85 -11.71
C PHE A 482 1.61 -7.83 -12.18
N SER A 483 0.37 -7.73 -11.68
CA SER A 483 -0.75 -8.51 -12.21
C SER A 483 -1.01 -8.17 -13.69
N TYR A 484 -1.06 -6.89 -14.06
CA TYR A 484 -1.21 -6.47 -15.45
C TYR A 484 -0.03 -6.92 -16.33
N ALA A 485 1.19 -6.77 -15.83
CA ALA A 485 2.41 -7.28 -16.46
C ALA A 485 2.35 -8.79 -16.73
N SER A 486 1.90 -9.60 -15.76
CA SER A 486 1.77 -11.05 -15.94
C SER A 486 0.74 -11.40 -17.02
N MET A 487 -0.33 -10.61 -17.15
CA MET A 487 -1.34 -10.80 -18.20
C MET A 487 -0.82 -10.44 -19.59
N THR A 488 -0.01 -9.37 -19.70
CA THR A 488 0.56 -8.93 -20.98
C THR A 488 1.70 -9.82 -21.46
N ASN A 489 2.43 -10.48 -20.56
CA ASN A 489 3.58 -11.36 -20.86
C ASN A 489 3.25 -12.85 -21.08
N LYS A 490 1.97 -13.23 -21.22
CA LYS A 490 1.58 -14.63 -21.46
C LYS A 490 2.14 -15.16 -22.80
N PRO A 491 2.40 -16.48 -22.95
CA PRO A 491 2.98 -17.07 -24.16
C PRO A 491 2.22 -16.78 -25.47
N LYS A 492 0.90 -16.52 -25.39
CA LYS A 492 0.06 -16.12 -26.53
C LYS A 492 0.30 -14.67 -27.00
N SER A 493 0.91 -13.85 -26.17
CA SER A 493 1.45 -12.54 -26.54
C SER A 493 2.88 -12.77 -27.06
N ASN A 494 3.06 -12.96 -28.37
CA ASN A 494 4.38 -13.06 -29.01
C ASN A 494 5.41 -12.20 -28.27
N LYS A 495 6.43 -12.81 -27.65
CA LYS A 495 7.38 -12.18 -26.69
C LYS A 495 7.63 -10.71 -27.06
N LEU A 496 7.02 -9.80 -26.31
CA LEU A 496 7.14 -8.37 -26.57
C LEU A 496 8.57 -7.91 -26.25
N SER A 497 9.06 -6.88 -26.95
CA SER A 497 10.27 -6.19 -26.50
C SER A 497 10.00 -5.49 -25.17
N ASP A 498 11.04 -5.30 -24.34
CA ASP A 498 10.94 -4.64 -23.04
C ASP A 498 10.20 -3.28 -23.12
N LYS A 499 10.50 -2.47 -24.16
CA LYS A 499 9.84 -1.18 -24.42
C LYS A 499 8.35 -1.31 -24.75
N THR A 500 7.97 -2.29 -25.56
CA THR A 500 6.56 -2.50 -25.95
C THR A 500 5.76 -3.06 -24.77
N PHE A 501 6.40 -3.91 -23.97
CA PHE A 501 5.83 -4.43 -22.74
C PHE A 501 5.53 -3.30 -21.75
N GLU A 502 6.53 -2.49 -21.40
CA GLU A 502 6.39 -1.36 -20.48
C GLU A 502 5.28 -0.41 -20.95
N LYS A 503 5.29 -0.02 -22.24
CA LYS A 503 4.26 0.83 -22.85
C LYS A 503 2.85 0.30 -22.60
N ARG A 504 2.61 -0.99 -22.85
CA ARG A 504 1.28 -1.60 -22.68
C ARG A 504 0.86 -1.65 -21.21
N VAL A 505 1.80 -1.95 -20.31
CA VAL A 505 1.54 -2.00 -18.86
C VAL A 505 1.19 -0.61 -18.35
N LEU A 506 1.96 0.42 -18.70
CA LEU A 506 1.71 1.80 -18.30
C LEU A 506 0.40 2.33 -18.88
N LEU A 507 0.11 2.10 -20.16
CA LEU A 507 -1.17 2.50 -20.77
C LEU A 507 -2.35 1.85 -20.07
N LYS A 508 -2.25 0.56 -19.71
CA LYS A 508 -3.33 -0.13 -18.99
C LYS A 508 -3.50 0.41 -17.58
N ALA A 509 -2.40 0.65 -16.86
CA ALA A 509 -2.41 1.17 -15.50
C ALA A 509 -2.95 2.61 -15.42
N ASN A 510 -2.67 3.41 -16.45
CA ASN A 510 -3.04 4.82 -16.51
C ASN A 510 -4.28 5.11 -17.35
N MET A 511 -5.06 4.09 -17.76
CA MET A 511 -6.25 4.28 -18.61
C MET A 511 -7.24 5.31 -18.07
N GLN A 512 -7.32 5.49 -16.75
CA GLN A 512 -8.16 6.48 -16.08
C GLN A 512 -7.72 7.96 -16.27
N LEU A 513 -6.50 8.20 -16.77
CA LEU A 513 -6.00 9.52 -17.19
C LEU A 513 -6.26 9.79 -18.69
N GLY A 514 -6.87 8.81 -19.37
CA GLY A 514 -7.22 8.74 -20.79
C GLY A 514 -8.08 9.87 -21.28
#